data_AF-A0A963EI72-F1
#
_entry.id   AF-A0A963EI72-F1
#
_cell.length_a   1.000
_cell.length_b   1.000
_cell.length_c   1.000
_cell.angle_alpha   90.00
_cell.angle_beta   90.00
_cell.angle_gamma   90.00
#
_symmetry.space_group_name_H-M   'P 1'
#
loop_
_entity.id
_entity.type
_entity.pdbx_description
1 polymer ?
#
loop_
_entity_poly.entity_id
_entity_poly.type
_entity_poly.pdbx_seq_one_letter_code
_entity_poly.pdbx_strand_id
1 'polypeptide(L)' 'HANELGNAPAHTLFDRVRIARQFDGEAHTIDHRIDNLPPARDFSDYTITIDRAGLPDGVEIIERM' A
#
# COMPACT_ATOMS: atom_id res chain seq x y z
N HIS A 1 0.14 -7.59 16.10
CA HIS A 1 1.03 -7.10 17.17
C HIS A 1 1.26 -8.20 18.18
N ALA A 2 2.46 -8.29 18.77
CA ALA A 2 2.79 -9.25 19.82
C ALA A 2 2.43 -8.79 21.25
N ASN A 3 2.01 -7.53 21.42
CA ASN A 3 1.63 -6.91 22.70
C ASN A 3 0.22 -6.28 22.56
N GLU A 4 -0.61 -6.41 23.60
CA GLU A 4 -1.96 -5.85 23.73
C GLU A 4 -2.01 -4.31 23.68
N LEU A 5 -0.93 -3.62 24.09
CA LEU A 5 -0.80 -2.17 24.03
C LEU A 5 -0.32 -1.65 22.67
N GLY A 6 0.06 -2.54 21.75
CA GLY A 6 0.62 -2.20 20.44
C GLY A 6 2.15 -2.01 20.46
N ASN A 7 2.81 -2.44 19.39
CA ASN A 7 4.27 -2.32 19.22
C ASN A 7 4.70 -1.16 18.30
N ALA A 8 3.77 -0.59 17.53
CA ALA A 8 4.03 0.52 16.63
C ALA A 8 2.76 1.35 16.45
N PRO A 9 2.86 2.66 16.17
CA PRO A 9 1.70 3.49 15.86
C PRO A 9 0.97 3.00 14.60
N ALA A 10 -0.37 3.02 14.62
CA ALA A 10 -1.18 2.52 13.51
C ALA A 10 -0.92 3.27 12.19
N HIS A 11 -0.71 4.59 12.24
CA HIS A 11 -0.45 5.39 11.04
C HIS A 11 0.82 4.93 10.30
N THR A 12 1.89 4.63 11.04
CA THR A 12 3.15 4.13 10.47
C THR A 12 3.00 2.75 9.82
N LEU A 13 2.02 1.96 10.26
CA LEU A 13 1.72 0.68 9.64
C LEU A 13 0.91 0.86 8.35
N PHE A 14 0.01 1.85 8.29
CA PHE A 14 -0.72 2.18 7.07
C PHE A 14 0.17 2.75 5.97
N ASP A 15 1.20 3.53 6.34
CA ASP A 15 2.17 4.08 5.37
C ASP A 15 2.94 2.99 4.60
N ARG A 16 2.94 1.75 5.10
CA ARG A 16 3.58 0.61 4.43
C ARG A 16 2.75 0.07 3.26
N VAL A 17 1.45 0.34 3.22
CA VAL A 17 0.60 -0.05 2.09
C VAL A 17 0.73 1.03 1.02
N ARG A 18 1.45 0.71 -0.05
CA ARG A 18 1.64 1.61 -1.18
C ARG A 18 0.68 1.24 -2.30
N ILE A 19 -0.02 2.24 -2.82
CA ILE A 19 -0.97 2.10 -3.91
C ILE A 19 -0.46 2.94 -5.09
N ALA A 20 -0.38 2.32 -6.26
CA ALA A 20 -0.04 2.98 -7.51
C ALA A 20 -1.16 2.75 -8.54
N ARG A 21 -1.31 3.69 -9.47
CA ARG A 21 -2.22 3.57 -10.60
C ARG A 21 -1.57 2.71 -11.68
N GLN A 22 -2.14 1.54 -11.98
CA GLN A 22 -1.69 0.72 -13.10
C GLN A 22 -2.36 1.23 -14.39
N PHE A 23 -1.56 1.70 -15.34
CA PHE A 23 -2.06 2.14 -16.65
C PHE A 23 -1.01 1.90 -17.73
N ASP A 24 -1.45 1.35 -18.85
CA ASP A 24 -0.60 1.03 -20.02
C ASP A 24 0.63 0.17 -19.66
N GLY A 25 0.46 -0.80 -18.75
CA GLY A 25 1.52 -1.69 -18.30
C GLY A 25 2.47 -1.10 -17.26
N GLU A 26 2.33 0.18 -16.91
CA GLU A 26 3.20 0.87 -15.95
C GLU A 26 2.45 1.27 -14.68
N ALA A 27 3.17 1.28 -13.56
CA ALA A 27 2.67 1.76 -12.28
C ALA A 27 3.03 3.23 -12.09
N HIS A 28 2.01 4.08 -11.97
CA HIS A 28 2.13 5.53 -11.80
C HIS A 28 1.82 5.92 -10.36
N THR A 29 2.59 6.85 -9.80
CA THR A 29 2.27 7.47 -8.52
C THR A 29 0.91 8.18 -8.60
N ILE A 30 0.09 8.05 -7.57
CA ILE A 30 -1.20 8.74 -7.48
C ILE A 30 -0.94 10.20 -7.12
N ASP A 31 -0.80 11.03 -8.14
CA ASP A 31 -0.63 12.48 -8.04
C ASP A 31 -1.29 13.19 -9.24
N HIS A 32 -1.11 14.50 -9.36
CA HIS A 32 -1.67 15.32 -10.46
C HIS A 32 -1.25 14.87 -11.87
N ARG A 33 -0.22 14.02 -12.02
CA ARG A 33 0.26 13.57 -13.34
C ARG A 33 -0.69 12.55 -13.96
N ILE A 34 -1.51 11.89 -13.16
CA ILE A 34 -2.49 10.90 -13.65
C ILE A 34 -3.86 11.50 -13.99
N ASP A 35 -4.04 12.82 -13.83
CA ASP A 35 -5.33 13.49 -14.07
C ASP A 35 -5.83 13.38 -15.53
N ASN A 36 -4.90 13.18 -16.48
CA ASN A 36 -5.22 12.98 -17.89
C ASN A 36 -5.49 11.52 -18.26
N LEU A 37 -5.31 10.58 -17.32
CA LEU A 37 -5.61 9.18 -17.56
C LEU A 37 -7.13 8.95 -17.53
N PRO A 38 -7.65 7.97 -18.29
CA PRO A 38 -9.03 7.56 -18.13
C PRO A 38 -9.30 7.14 -16.68
N PRO A 39 -10.50 7.40 -16.16
CA PRO A 39 -10.83 7.08 -14.78
C PRO A 39 -10.70 5.58 -14.53
N ALA A 40 -10.24 5.24 -13.33
CA ALA A 40 -10.24 3.88 -12.81
C ALA A 40 -11.64 3.27 -12.85
N ARG A 41 -11.73 2.03 -13.32
CA ARG A 41 -13.02 1.32 -13.37
C ARG A 41 -12.94 -0.08 -12.75
N ASP A 42 -11.74 -0.59 -12.54
CA ASP A 42 -11.52 -1.90 -11.94
C ASP A 42 -10.44 -1.83 -10.86
N PHE A 43 -10.46 -2.77 -9.92
CA PHE A 43 -9.43 -2.92 -8.89
C PHE A 43 -8.08 -3.29 -9.51
N SER A 44 -8.09 -4.04 -10.62
CA SER A 44 -6.90 -4.39 -11.40
C SER A 44 -6.18 -3.20 -12.02
N ASP A 45 -6.83 -2.05 -12.10
CA ASP A 45 -6.18 -0.82 -12.52
C ASP A 45 -5.33 -0.16 -11.39
N TYR A 46 -5.22 -0.81 -10.23
CA TYR A 46 -4.36 -0.40 -9.14
C TYR A 46 -3.38 -1.52 -8.80
N THR A 47 -2.14 -1.11 -8.55
CA THR A 47 -1.10 -1.99 -8.01
C THR A 47 -0.94 -1.68 -6.53
N ILE A 48 -1.24 -2.66 -5.69
CA ILE A 48 -1.11 -2.57 -4.24
C ILE A 48 0.12 -3.36 -3.82
N THR A 49 1.01 -2.70 -3.08
CA THR A 49 2.24 -3.30 -2.58
C THR A 49 2.38 -3.03 -1.09
N ILE A 50 3.06 -3.93 -0.38
CA ILE A 50 3.28 -3.81 1.05
C ILE A 50 4.79 -3.69 1.27
N ASP A 51 5.22 -2.61 1.91
CA ASP A 51 6.61 -2.39 2.30
C ASP A 51 6.94 -3.26 3.54
N ARG A 52 7.54 -4.42 3.25
CA ARG A 52 7.97 -5.41 4.24
C ARG A 52 9.36 -5.12 4.81
N ALA A 53 10.08 -4.12 4.32
CA ALA A 53 11.39 -3.77 4.84
C ALA A 53 11.28 -3.02 6.18
N GLY A 54 12.24 -3.23 7.09
CA GLY A 54 12.34 -2.48 8.35
C GLY A 54 11.09 -2.56 9.23
N LEU A 55 10.44 -3.73 9.31
CA LEU A 55 9.30 -3.97 10.19
C LEU A 55 9.67 -3.71 11.66
N PRO A 56 8.84 -2.98 12.43
CA PRO A 56 9.11 -2.78 13.86
C PRO A 56 9.03 -4.11 14.61
N ASP A 57 9.88 -4.27 15.62
CA ASP A 57 9.89 -5.48 16.43
C ASP A 57 8.50 -5.78 17.02
N GLY A 58 8.08 -7.04 16.93
CA GLY A 58 6.77 -7.49 17.40
C GLY A 58 5.58 -7.10 16.48
N VAL A 59 5.83 -6.68 15.25
CA VAL A 59 4.81 -6.53 14.20
C VAL A 59 4.95 -7.63 13.14
N GLU A 60 3.84 -8.29 12.81
CA GLU A 60 3.75 -9.31 11.77
C GLU A 60 2.71 -8.88 10.74
N ILE A 61 3.03 -9.05 9.45
CA ILE A 61 2.11 -8.79 8.34
C ILE A 61 1.57 -10.13 7.84
N ILE A 62 0.28 -10.36 8.04
CA ILE A 62 -0.42 -11.55 7.55
C ILE A 62 -1.21 -11.15 6.31
N GLU A 63 -0.83 -11.71 5.16
CA GLU A 63 -1.54 -11.56 3.89
C GLU A 63 -2.22 -12.89 3.57
N ARG A 64 -3.53 -12.86 3.34
CA ARG A 64 -4.33 -14.05 2.99
C ARG A 64 -5.08 -13.75 1.70
N MET A 65 -4.98 -14.68 0.76
CA MET A 65 -5.69 -14.66 -0.52
C MET A 65 -7.07 -15.31 -0.39
#